data_AF-A3RKU0-F1
#
_entry.id   AF-A3RKU0-F1
#
_cell.length_a   1.000
_cell.length_b   1.000
_cell.length_c   1.000
_cell.angle_alpha   90.00
_cell.angle_beta   90.00
_cell.angle_gamma   90.00
#
_symmetry.space_group_name_H-M   'P 1'
#
loop_
_entity.id
_entity.type
_entity.pdbx_description
1 polymer ?
#
loop_
_entity_poly.entity_id
_entity_poly.type
_entity_poly.pdbx_seq_one_letter_code
_entity_poly.pdbx_strand_id
1 'polypeptide(L)' 'HWHGFFQPNNSWADGVSFVTQCPIAVNDSSLYTFPTNDQAGTFWYHS' A
#
# COMPACT_ATOMS: atom_id res chain seq x y z
N HIS A 1 2.49 -2.76 3.58
CA HIS A 1 3.08 -2.55 2.25
C HIS A 1 2.61 -3.61 1.25
N TRP A 2 2.38 -3.22 0.00
CA TRP A 2 1.95 -4.10 -1.09
C TRP A 2 3.12 -4.38 -2.03
N HIS A 3 3.94 -5.38 -1.68
CA HIS A 3 5.25 -5.58 -2.29
C HIS A 3 5.14 -5.94 -3.77
N GLY A 4 5.72 -5.08 -4.60
CA GLY A 4 5.81 -5.23 -6.05
C GLY A 4 4.76 -4.44 -6.85
N PHE A 5 3.81 -3.77 -6.21
CA PHE A 5 2.92 -2.82 -6.91
C PHE A 5 3.60 -1.44 -7.03
N PHE A 6 3.51 -0.83 -8.21
CA PHE A 6 4.19 0.44 -8.50
C PHE A 6 3.53 1.66 -7.87
N GLN A 7 2.25 1.58 -7.49
CA GLN A 7 1.49 2.67 -6.86
C GLN A 7 1.63 4.05 -7.54
N PRO A 8 1.59 4.16 -8.89
CA PRO A 8 1.77 5.44 -9.57
C PRO A 8 0.65 6.40 -9.16
N ASN A 9 1.00 7.60 -8.72
CA ASN A 9 0.07 8.60 -8.17
C ASN A 9 -0.77 8.13 -6.97
N ASN A 10 -0.43 6.98 -6.37
CA ASN A 10 -1.11 6.37 -5.23
C ASN A 10 -0.10 6.05 -4.11
N SER A 11 0.97 6.84 -3.98
CA SER A 11 2.03 6.59 -3.00
C SER A 11 1.51 6.50 -1.57
N TRP A 12 0.45 7.24 -1.23
CA TRP A 12 -0.25 7.16 0.07
C TRP A 12 -0.70 5.74 0.45
N ALA A 13 -0.94 4.88 -0.55
CA ALA A 13 -1.40 3.51 -0.35
C ALA A 13 -0.25 2.49 -0.27
N ASP A 14 1.01 2.90 -0.42
CA ASP A 14 2.15 1.98 -0.50
C ASP A 14 2.44 1.25 0.83
N GLY A 15 2.10 1.85 1.97
CA GLY A 15 2.15 1.19 3.28
C GLY A 15 3.47 1.23 4.03
N VAL A 16 4.43 2.10 3.65
CA VAL A 16 5.69 2.29 4.39
C VAL A 16 5.49 3.34 5.48
N SER A 17 5.58 2.90 6.74
CA SER A 17 5.42 3.78 7.90
C SER A 17 6.46 4.90 7.91
N PHE A 18 6.01 6.13 8.18
CA PHE A 18 6.81 7.35 8.24
C PHE A 18 7.44 7.81 6.91
N VAL A 19 7.11 7.14 5.80
CA VAL A 19 7.48 7.58 4.44
C VAL A 19 6.23 7.92 3.66
N THR A 20 5.32 6.97 3.52
CA THR A 20 4.10 7.14 2.71
C THR A 20 2.84 7.37 3.55
N GLN A 21 2.89 7.04 4.84
CA GLN A 21 1.80 7.24 5.79
C GLN A 21 2.26 7.15 7.26
N CYS A 22 1.41 7.59 8.19
CA CYS A 22 1.52 7.19 9.59
C CYS A 22 1.00 5.74 9.79
N PRO A 23 1.46 5.01 10.83
CA PRO A 23 0.87 3.73 11.21
C PRO A 23 -0.63 3.88 11.54
N ILE A 24 -1.42 2.87 11.22
CA ILE A 24 -2.83 2.82 11.62
C ILE A 24 -2.89 2.62 13.13
N ALA A 25 -3.64 3.47 13.84
CA ALA A 25 -3.76 3.37 15.29
C ALA A 25 -4.56 2.12 15.71
N VAL A 26 -4.38 1.71 16.96
CA VAL A 26 -5.17 0.61 17.54
C VAL A 26 -6.65 0.98 17.51
N ASN A 27 -7.49 0.04 17.08
CA ASN A 27 -8.95 0.18 16.90
C ASN A 27 -9.40 1.11 15.77
N ASP A 28 -8.47 1.66 14.98
CA ASP A 28 -8.80 2.37 13.75
C ASP A 28 -8.68 1.45 12.52
N SER A 29 -9.23 1.90 11.40
CA SER A 29 -9.12 1.21 10.12
C SER A 29 -8.70 2.18 9.03
N SER A 30 -7.99 1.66 8.02
CA SER A 30 -7.65 2.41 6.82
C SER A 30 -7.93 1.53 5.61
N LEU A 31 -8.55 2.12 4.58
CA LEU A 31 -8.82 1.45 3.32
C LEU A 31 -7.74 1.82 2.30
N TYR A 32 -7.05 0.81 1.80
CA TYR A 32 -6.13 0.96 0.67
C TYR A 32 -6.89 0.67 -0.62
N THR A 33 -6.99 1.68 -1.49
CA THR A 33 -7.62 1.55 -2.80
C THR A 33 -6.70 2.11 -3.86
N PHE A 34 -6.20 1.24 -4.72
CA PHE A 34 -5.33 1.59 -5.83
C PHE A 34 -5.55 0.61 -6.99
N PRO A 35 -5.40 1.06 -8.25
CA PRO A 35 -5.44 0.17 -9.40
C PRO A 35 -4.18 -0.70 -9.44
N THR A 36 -4.33 -1.96 -9.87
CA THR A 36 -3.18 -2.82 -10.19
C THR A 36 -2.48 -2.41 -11.49
N ASN A 37 -3.14 -1.56 -12.29
CA ASN A 37 -2.71 -1.19 -13.65
C ASN A 37 -2.41 -2.46 -14.48
N ASP A 38 -1.45 -2.38 -15.39
CA ASP A 38 -1.03 -3.49 -16.26
C ASP A 38 -0.04 -4.46 -15.58
N GLN A 39 0.01 -4.51 -14.24
CA GLN A 39 0.89 -5.42 -13.50
C GLN A 39 0.23 -6.78 -13.29
N ALA A 40 0.91 -7.85 -13.74
CA ALA A 40 0.53 -9.24 -13.49
C ALA A 40 1.76 -10.06 -13.06
N GLY A 41 1.59 -10.93 -12.07
CA GLY A 41 2.69 -11.72 -11.52
C GLY A 41 2.37 -12.24 -10.11
N THR A 42 3.38 -12.77 -9.44
CA THR A 42 3.29 -13.20 -8.04
C THR A 42 3.78 -12.07 -7.14
N PHE A 43 2.92 -11.65 -6.21
CA PHE A 43 3.18 -10.58 -5.26
C PHE A 43 2.90 -11.05 -3.83
N TRP A 44 3.17 -10.19 -2.86
CA TRP A 44 2.91 -10.46 -1.46
C TRP A 44 2.67 -9.15 -0.69
N TYR A 45 2.17 -9.25 0.54
CA TYR A 45 1.98 -8.12 1.43
C TYR A 45 2.65 -8.39 2.77
N HIS A 46 3.07 -7.32 3.45
CA HIS A 46 3.64 -7.41 4.79
C HIS A 46 3.44 -6.10 5.58
N SER A 47 3.60 -6.20 6.91
CA SER A 47 3.66 -5.03 7.79
C SER A 47 4.96 -4.26 7.64
#